data_AF-A0A953T6U7-F1
#
_entry.id   AF-A0A953T6U7-F1
#
_cell.length_a   1.000
_cell.length_b   1.000
_cell.length_c   1.000
_cell.angle_alpha   90.00
_cell.angle_beta   90.00
_cell.angle_gamma   90.00
#
_symmetry.space_group_name_H-M   'P 1'
#
loop_
_entity.id
_entity.type
_entity.pdbx_description
1 polymer ?
#
loop_
_entity_poly.entity_id
_entity_poly.type
_entity_poly.pdbx_seq_one_letter_code
_entity_poly.pdbx_strand_id
1 'polypeptide(L)'
;MIQLLLNLAEKIDSQCRAYYRPLIILLCIFAFINFSRVGYTLSQNWNGWTIGDWILNYQGGFIRRGLLGTLLISVGNSFSMPLNDLTYLLQCTVFVLFLLTFIYLIRNKEINFWYLILCFSPGFLLFNYYDGMSVGRKEILIYMLFAAWCVLHERAQPRLISIAIFSILVFVLTLTHEMVLFFMPYFILVGYSSCAGNSSQGFVKLLMPAVASFAAVAVLILFAHPISEPSMCRIFTELGANEKVCNGIISFGSDASIGIVWQRLIALDPLIQLQWLAFLPLIVAPIYLCLHFVKHKELDGKKLLIIAAFLIMATAPLFLLSIDWGRWIAIHVTLSAIFIASHLPRLAQLSDERNAVANRMAWRLRVGQSNLIVLLTVGLAVLLLDLSYSINHCCANNLIEPFGPLKKLFMTLKPYVNF
;
A
#
# COMPACT_ATOMS: atom_id res chain seq x y z
N MET A 1 -11.65 -22.71 20.78
CA MET A 1 -11.05 -22.50 19.45
C MET A 1 -10.07 -21.33 19.42
N ILE A 2 -10.47 -20.10 19.75
CA ILE A 2 -9.56 -18.93 19.78
C ILE A 2 -8.35 -19.16 20.70
N GLN A 3 -8.58 -19.65 21.93
CA GLN A 3 -7.48 -19.95 22.87
C GLN A 3 -6.49 -21.01 22.34
N LEU A 4 -6.99 -22.00 21.58
CA LEU A 4 -6.15 -23.03 20.95
C LEU A 4 -5.25 -22.41 19.87
N LEU A 5 -5.78 -21.50 19.06
CA LEU A 5 -5.02 -20.77 18.04
C LEU A 5 -3.98 -19.84 18.66
N LEU A 6 -4.31 -19.17 19.77
CA LEU A 6 -3.36 -18.34 20.51
C LEU A 6 -2.21 -19.17 21.08
N ASN A 7 -2.52 -20.29 21.74
CA ASN A 7 -1.50 -21.19 22.29
C ASN A 7 -0.61 -21.80 21.19
N LEU A 8 -1.20 -22.13 20.04
CA LEU A 8 -0.44 -22.60 18.88
C LEU A 8 0.49 -21.52 18.34
N ALA A 9 -0.01 -20.30 18.17
CA ALA A 9 0.78 -19.16 17.71
C ALA A 9 1.96 -18.86 18.65
N GLU A 10 1.75 -18.90 19.98
CA GLU A 10 2.83 -18.74 20.97
C GLU A 10 3.90 -19.85 20.86
N LYS A 11 3.48 -21.09 20.62
CA LYS A 11 4.40 -22.21 20.42
C LYS A 11 5.23 -22.01 19.14
N ILE A 12 4.61 -21.60 18.04
CA ILE A 12 5.30 -21.29 16.78
C ILE A 12 6.27 -20.11 16.99
N ASP A 13 5.83 -19.05 17.66
CA ASP A 13 6.65 -17.89 18.00
C ASP A 13 7.91 -18.28 18.81
N SER A 14 7.79 -19.25 19.72
CA SER A 14 8.93 -19.71 20.53
C SER A 14 9.99 -20.46 19.71
N GLN A 15 9.57 -21.13 18.63
CA GLN A 15 10.43 -21.99 17.80
C GLN A 15 10.96 -21.29 16.55
N CYS A 16 10.15 -20.40 15.94
CA CYS A 16 10.37 -19.94 14.57
C CYS A 16 10.66 -18.44 14.44
N ARG A 17 10.58 -17.65 15.53
CA ARG A 17 10.71 -16.18 15.48
C ARG A 17 11.99 -15.67 14.80
N ALA A 18 13.09 -16.40 14.90
CA ALA A 18 14.35 -16.05 14.24
C ALA A 18 14.24 -15.99 12.71
N TYR A 19 13.30 -16.72 12.10
CA TYR A 19 13.12 -16.82 10.65
C TYR A 19 12.17 -15.77 10.06
N TYR A 20 11.37 -15.10 10.89
CA TYR A 20 10.33 -14.18 10.39
C TYR A 20 10.90 -12.98 9.64
N ARG A 21 11.96 -12.34 10.15
CA ARG A 21 12.61 -11.22 9.46
C ARG A 21 13.23 -11.65 8.13
N PRO A 22 14.06 -12.72 8.05
CA PRO A 22 14.54 -13.24 6.77
C PRO A 22 13.42 -13.52 5.76
N LEU A 23 12.31 -14.12 6.19
CA LEU A 23 11.15 -14.39 5.31
C LEU A 23 10.53 -13.10 4.76
N ILE A 24 10.36 -12.07 5.59
CA ILE A 24 9.83 -10.77 5.15
C ILE A 24 10.81 -10.07 4.19
N ILE A 25 12.12 -10.17 4.43
CA ILE A 25 13.14 -9.62 3.50
C ILE A 25 13.06 -10.35 2.16
N LEU A 26 12.94 -11.68 2.17
CA LEU A 26 12.77 -12.47 0.95
C LEU A 26 11.49 -12.08 0.20
N LEU A 27 10.39 -11.85 0.91
CA LEU A 27 9.13 -11.34 0.35
C LEU A 27 9.32 -9.96 -0.30
N CYS A 28 10.07 -9.04 0.34
CA CYS A 28 10.37 -7.73 -0.24
C CYS A 28 11.19 -7.85 -1.54
N ILE A 29 12.19 -8.75 -1.57
CA ILE A 29 12.98 -9.02 -2.77
C ILE A 29 12.10 -9.60 -3.88
N PHE A 30 11.26 -10.58 -3.55
CA PHE A 30 10.31 -11.17 -4.50
C PHE A 30 9.35 -10.12 -5.06
N ALA A 31 8.77 -9.28 -4.19
CA ALA A 31 7.87 -8.20 -4.59
C ALA A 31 8.57 -7.20 -5.53
N PHE A 32 9.84 -6.86 -5.27
CA PHE A 32 10.62 -5.99 -6.15
C PHE A 32 10.88 -6.62 -7.52
N ILE A 33 11.29 -7.89 -7.57
CA ILE A 33 11.51 -8.60 -8.83
C ILE A 33 10.21 -8.66 -9.65
N ASN A 34 9.09 -8.97 -9.00
CA ASN A 34 7.81 -9.00 -9.69
C ASN A 34 7.38 -7.61 -10.19
N PHE A 35 7.47 -6.59 -9.32
CA PHE A 35 7.14 -5.21 -9.66
C PHE A 35 7.99 -4.69 -10.83
N SER A 36 9.31 -4.92 -10.80
CA SER A 36 10.22 -4.48 -11.86
C SER A 36 9.95 -5.19 -13.18
N ARG A 37 9.68 -6.51 -13.17
CA ARG A 37 9.35 -7.29 -14.38
C ARG A 37 8.05 -6.81 -15.02
N VAL A 38 6.98 -6.71 -14.23
CA VAL A 38 5.64 -6.32 -14.73
C VAL A 38 5.65 -4.85 -15.14
N GLY A 39 6.24 -3.98 -14.32
CA GLY A 39 6.36 -2.55 -14.58
C GLY A 39 7.13 -2.26 -15.87
N TYR A 40 8.19 -3.03 -16.16
CA TYR A 40 8.93 -2.91 -17.42
C TYR A 40 8.02 -3.23 -18.61
N THR A 41 7.30 -4.36 -18.56
CA THR A 41 6.35 -4.75 -19.62
C THR A 41 5.26 -3.69 -19.82
N LEU A 42 4.70 -3.13 -18.74
CA LEU A 42 3.68 -2.08 -18.82
C LEU A 42 4.23 -0.77 -19.39
N SER A 43 5.49 -0.45 -19.06
CA SER A 43 6.19 0.72 -19.58
C SER A 43 6.44 0.61 -21.07
N GLN A 44 6.99 -0.51 -21.54
CA GLN A 44 7.25 -0.72 -22.97
C GLN A 44 5.96 -0.77 -23.80
N ASN A 45 4.85 -1.20 -23.20
CA ASN A 45 3.54 -1.19 -23.84
C ASN A 45 2.81 0.16 -23.78
N TRP A 46 3.42 1.21 -23.19
CA TRP A 46 2.80 2.52 -23.01
C TRP A 46 1.41 2.43 -22.37
N ASN A 47 1.28 1.61 -21.33
CA ASN A 47 -0.01 1.38 -20.70
C ASN A 47 -0.60 2.69 -20.14
N GLY A 48 -1.79 3.11 -20.60
CA GLY A 48 -2.36 4.41 -20.24
C GLY A 48 -2.76 4.56 -18.76
N TRP A 49 -2.88 3.46 -18.04
CA TRP A 49 -3.17 3.45 -16.60
C TRP A 49 -1.92 3.54 -15.71
N THR A 50 -0.79 3.04 -16.21
CA THR A 50 0.49 2.93 -15.48
C THR A 50 1.48 4.01 -15.89
N ILE A 51 1.56 4.30 -17.18
CA ILE A 51 2.42 5.36 -17.73
C ILE A 51 1.61 6.62 -17.93
N GLY A 52 0.43 6.52 -18.57
CA GLY A 52 -0.42 7.66 -18.88
C GLY A 52 -0.74 8.53 -17.66
N ASP A 53 -1.09 7.91 -16.53
CA ASP A 53 -1.32 8.64 -15.27
C ASP A 53 -0.08 9.43 -14.83
N TRP A 54 1.12 8.85 -14.89
CA TRP A 54 2.36 9.53 -14.46
C TRP A 54 2.77 10.68 -15.37
N ILE A 55 2.52 10.58 -16.67
CA ILE A 55 2.94 11.60 -17.65
C ILE A 55 1.87 12.69 -17.90
N LEU A 56 0.69 12.60 -17.29
CA LEU A 56 -0.28 13.70 -17.24
C LEU A 56 0.42 14.98 -16.76
N ASN A 57 0.26 16.07 -17.49
CA ASN A 57 1.05 17.28 -17.32
C ASN A 57 0.25 18.57 -17.63
N TYR A 58 0.87 19.72 -17.35
CA TYR A 58 0.23 21.03 -17.46
C TYR A 58 0.35 21.72 -18.84
N GLN A 59 0.88 21.06 -19.88
CA GLN A 59 0.92 21.64 -21.23
C GLN A 59 -0.47 21.83 -21.83
N GLY A 60 -1.44 21.00 -21.41
CA GLY A 60 -2.85 21.15 -21.76
C GLY A 60 -3.63 22.11 -20.87
N GLY A 61 -2.96 22.86 -19.98
CA GLY A 61 -3.55 23.70 -18.95
C GLY A 61 -3.40 23.12 -17.54
N PHE A 62 -3.80 23.88 -16.51
CA PHE A 62 -3.76 23.41 -15.12
C PHE A 62 -4.85 22.36 -14.89
N ILE A 63 -4.52 21.08 -15.10
CA ILE A 63 -5.40 19.93 -14.92
C ILE A 63 -5.19 19.24 -13.56
N ARG A 64 -6.05 18.29 -13.19
CA ARG A 64 -5.78 17.45 -12.01
C ARG A 64 -4.61 16.50 -12.31
N ARG A 65 -3.76 16.23 -11.30
CA ARG A 65 -2.65 15.25 -11.36
C ARG A 65 -1.48 15.60 -12.28
N GLY A 66 -1.45 16.81 -12.85
CA GLY A 66 -0.45 17.22 -13.84
C GLY A 66 0.95 17.56 -13.30
N LEU A 67 1.13 17.68 -11.98
CA LEU A 67 2.39 18.14 -11.39
C LEU A 67 3.55 17.19 -11.71
N LEU A 68 3.36 15.90 -11.48
CA LEU A 68 4.43 14.91 -11.61
C LEU A 68 4.86 14.72 -13.07
N GLY A 69 3.92 14.69 -14.02
CA GLY A 69 4.27 14.58 -15.44
C GLY A 69 5.00 15.81 -15.97
N THR A 70 4.65 17.01 -15.48
CA THR A 70 5.39 18.24 -15.84
C THR A 70 6.85 18.16 -15.39
N LEU A 71 7.10 17.65 -14.19
CA LEU A 71 8.46 17.42 -13.68
C LEU A 71 9.19 16.33 -14.48
N LEU A 72 8.52 15.22 -14.79
CA LEU A 72 9.08 14.13 -15.60
C LEU A 72 9.50 14.60 -17.00
N ILE A 73 8.69 15.44 -17.65
CA ILE A 73 9.02 15.98 -18.98
C ILE A 73 10.24 16.89 -18.92
N SER A 74 10.32 17.76 -17.91
CA SER A 74 11.49 18.63 -17.72
C SER A 74 12.79 17.82 -17.54
N VAL A 75 12.74 16.75 -16.74
CA VAL A 75 13.86 15.84 -16.55
C VAL A 75 14.16 15.05 -17.83
N GLY A 76 13.13 14.49 -18.48
CA GLY A 76 13.25 13.74 -19.73
C GLY A 76 13.94 14.54 -20.83
N ASN A 77 13.55 15.80 -21.01
CA ASN A 77 14.17 16.72 -21.97
C ASN A 77 15.63 17.04 -21.62
N SER A 78 15.94 17.21 -20.32
CA SER A 78 17.29 17.54 -19.87
C SER A 78 18.28 16.39 -20.09
N PHE A 79 17.83 15.14 -19.96
CA PHE A 79 18.65 13.93 -20.11
C PHE A 79 18.43 13.19 -21.43
N SER A 80 17.57 13.69 -22.32
CA SER A 80 17.15 13.03 -23.57
C SER A 80 16.68 11.59 -23.37
N MET A 81 15.95 11.33 -22.27
CA MET A 81 15.48 9.99 -21.90
C MET A 81 14.00 9.81 -22.29
N PRO A 82 13.60 8.66 -22.88
CA PRO A 82 12.21 8.36 -23.15
C PRO A 82 11.34 8.42 -21.89
N LEU A 83 10.16 9.05 -21.97
CA LEU A 83 9.30 9.30 -20.82
C LEU A 83 8.82 8.01 -20.14
N ASN A 84 8.57 6.95 -20.90
CA ASN A 84 8.18 5.65 -20.38
C ASN A 84 9.29 5.01 -19.53
N ASP A 85 10.54 5.09 -19.98
CA ASP A 85 11.69 4.53 -19.26
C ASP A 85 12.00 5.36 -18.00
N LEU A 86 11.92 6.69 -18.10
CA LEU A 86 12.11 7.58 -16.95
C LEU A 86 11.01 7.37 -15.90
N THR A 87 9.76 7.24 -16.33
CA THR A 87 8.62 6.94 -15.45
C THR A 87 8.82 5.60 -14.75
N TYR A 88 9.21 4.56 -15.49
CA TYR A 88 9.51 3.24 -14.93
C TYR A 88 10.63 3.30 -13.90
N LEU A 89 11.73 4.00 -14.21
CA LEU A 89 12.84 4.18 -13.27
C LEU A 89 12.40 4.89 -11.98
N LEU A 90 11.56 5.93 -12.09
CA LEU A 90 11.01 6.62 -10.93
C LEU A 90 10.10 5.70 -10.11
N GLN A 91 9.22 4.92 -10.76
CA GLN A 91 8.36 3.93 -10.10
C GLN A 91 9.18 2.90 -9.32
N CYS A 92 10.20 2.30 -9.94
CA CYS A 92 11.10 1.37 -9.28
C CYS A 92 11.86 2.02 -8.12
N THR A 93 12.34 3.25 -8.29
CA THR A 93 13.05 3.99 -7.25
C THR A 93 12.16 4.23 -6.03
N VAL A 94 10.94 4.73 -6.24
CA VAL A 94 9.98 4.95 -5.14
C VAL A 94 9.62 3.64 -4.46
N PHE A 95 9.42 2.56 -5.21
CA PHE A 95 9.11 1.26 -4.63
C PHE A 95 10.27 0.69 -3.81
N VAL A 96 11.51 0.82 -4.28
CA VAL A 96 12.71 0.42 -3.51
C VAL A 96 12.82 1.25 -2.23
N LEU A 97 12.64 2.58 -2.30
CA LEU A 97 12.66 3.45 -1.13
C LEU A 97 11.59 3.06 -0.11
N PHE A 98 10.40 2.71 -0.57
CA PHE A 98 9.34 2.16 0.28
C PHE A 98 9.80 0.87 0.97
N LEU A 99 10.30 -0.13 0.23
CA LEU A 99 10.76 -1.40 0.79
C LEU A 99 11.90 -1.22 1.79
N LEU A 100 12.88 -0.36 1.49
CA LEU A 100 13.99 -0.06 2.40
C LEU A 100 13.50 0.61 3.69
N THR A 101 12.55 1.55 3.58
CA THR A 101 11.96 2.23 4.74
C THR A 101 11.14 1.25 5.58
N PHE A 102 10.41 0.33 4.95
CA PHE A 102 9.69 -0.74 5.62
C PHE A 102 10.62 -1.72 6.35
N ILE A 103 11.69 -2.19 5.70
CA ILE A 103 12.72 -3.04 6.31
C ILE A 103 13.38 -2.31 7.51
N TYR A 104 13.67 -1.01 7.35
CA TYR A 104 14.20 -0.19 8.43
C TYR A 104 13.24 -0.15 9.63
N LEU A 105 11.94 -0.04 9.40
CA LEU A 105 10.93 0.04 10.45
C LEU A 105 10.87 -1.25 11.28
N ILE A 106 11.02 -2.42 10.65
CA ILE A 106 10.93 -3.73 11.34
C ILE A 106 12.26 -4.25 11.91
N ARG A 107 13.40 -3.64 11.56
CA ARG A 107 14.76 -4.18 11.86
C ARG A 107 15.00 -4.49 13.34
N ASN A 108 14.45 -3.67 14.24
CA ASN A 108 14.64 -3.77 15.70
C ASN A 108 13.36 -4.22 16.42
N LYS A 109 12.34 -4.65 15.67
CA LYS A 109 10.99 -4.94 16.16
C LYS A 109 10.78 -6.42 16.34
N GLU A 110 10.16 -6.83 17.43
CA GLU A 110 9.76 -8.21 17.67
C GLU A 110 8.60 -8.59 16.77
N ILE A 111 8.89 -9.44 15.78
CA ILE A 111 7.88 -9.95 14.86
C ILE A 111 7.23 -11.18 15.48
N ASN A 112 5.91 -11.20 15.53
CA ASN A 112 5.13 -12.36 15.93
C ASN A 112 4.49 -13.03 14.71
N PHE A 113 3.95 -14.22 14.92
CA PHE A 113 3.30 -15.04 13.90
C PHE A 113 2.17 -14.30 13.16
N TRP A 114 1.35 -13.52 13.87
CA TRP A 114 0.24 -12.78 13.27
C TRP A 114 0.71 -11.66 12.34
N TYR A 115 1.77 -10.94 12.72
CA TYR A 115 2.36 -9.92 11.87
C TYR A 115 3.01 -10.54 10.62
N LEU A 116 3.61 -11.73 10.76
CA LEU A 116 4.11 -12.48 9.61
C LEU A 116 2.96 -12.81 8.64
N ILE A 117 1.84 -13.36 9.12
CA ILE A 117 0.67 -13.63 8.27
C ILE A 117 0.19 -12.37 7.57
N LEU A 118 0.13 -11.23 8.28
CA LEU A 118 -0.25 -9.96 7.67
C LEU A 118 0.70 -9.54 6.54
N CYS A 119 2.00 -9.75 6.70
CA CYS A 119 2.98 -9.46 5.65
C CYS A 119 2.75 -10.33 4.40
N PHE A 120 2.37 -11.59 4.57
CA PHE A 120 2.01 -12.50 3.48
C PHE A 120 0.54 -12.41 3.06
N SER A 121 -0.18 -11.37 3.49
CA SER A 121 -1.54 -11.14 3.00
C SER A 121 -1.52 -10.75 1.51
N PRO A 122 -2.48 -11.25 0.69
CA PRO A 122 -2.60 -10.84 -0.70
C PRO A 122 -2.92 -9.34 -0.88
N GLY A 123 -3.33 -8.64 0.18
CA GLY A 123 -3.55 -7.20 0.17
C GLY A 123 -2.32 -6.34 0.46
N PHE A 124 -1.17 -6.92 0.84
CA PHE A 124 0.06 -6.17 1.10
C PHE A 124 1.00 -6.20 -0.12
N LEU A 125 2.24 -6.66 0.04
CA LEU A 125 3.26 -6.69 -1.02
C LEU A 125 2.89 -7.62 -2.18
N LEU A 126 2.13 -8.68 -1.90
CA LEU A 126 1.69 -9.66 -2.91
C LEU A 126 0.54 -9.14 -3.79
N PHE A 127 -0.07 -7.99 -3.46
CA PHE A 127 -1.16 -7.45 -4.27
C PHE A 127 -0.72 -7.19 -5.72
N ASN A 128 0.47 -6.63 -5.90
CA ASN A 128 1.09 -6.40 -7.22
C ASN A 128 1.35 -7.69 -8.01
N TYR A 129 1.55 -8.83 -7.31
CA TYR A 129 1.71 -10.13 -7.94
C TYR A 129 0.37 -10.68 -8.43
N TYR A 130 -0.67 -10.59 -7.59
CA TYR A 130 -2.00 -11.07 -7.95
C TYR A 130 -2.69 -10.19 -8.98
N ASP A 131 -2.44 -8.89 -8.95
CA ASP A 131 -2.92 -7.96 -9.93
C ASP A 131 -1.77 -7.13 -10.53
N GLY A 132 -1.30 -7.56 -11.70
CA GLY A 132 -0.27 -6.84 -12.43
C GLY A 132 -0.68 -5.44 -12.87
N MET A 133 -1.97 -5.12 -12.98
CA MET A 133 -2.44 -3.78 -13.37
C MET A 133 -2.33 -2.74 -12.26
N SER A 134 -2.10 -3.18 -11.02
CA SER A 134 -1.77 -2.31 -9.88
C SER A 134 -0.29 -1.91 -9.81
N VAL A 135 0.58 -2.59 -10.58
CA VAL A 135 2.02 -2.29 -10.63
C VAL A 135 2.24 -0.90 -11.24
N GLY A 136 3.14 -0.13 -10.64
CA GLY A 136 3.49 1.20 -11.12
C GLY A 136 2.40 2.26 -10.92
N ARG A 137 1.31 1.97 -10.20
CA ARG A 137 0.33 3.01 -9.86
C ARG A 137 0.87 3.97 -8.79
N LYS A 138 0.43 5.24 -8.79
CA LYS A 138 0.99 6.33 -7.96
C LYS A 138 0.81 6.14 -6.45
N GLU A 139 -0.05 5.22 -6.02
CA GLU A 139 -0.28 4.88 -4.62
C GLU A 139 1.02 4.44 -3.92
N ILE A 140 2.02 3.92 -4.64
CA ILE A 140 3.34 3.63 -4.05
C ILE A 140 3.97 4.84 -3.34
N LEU A 141 3.63 6.07 -3.75
CA LEU A 141 4.08 7.30 -3.11
C LEU A 141 3.47 7.47 -1.71
N ILE A 142 2.19 7.09 -1.52
CA ILE A 142 1.55 7.15 -0.20
C ILE A 142 2.15 6.12 0.75
N TYR A 143 2.49 4.92 0.26
CA TYR A 143 3.14 3.88 1.05
C TYR A 143 4.51 4.33 1.54
N MET A 144 5.32 4.89 0.64
CA MET A 144 6.64 5.43 0.95
C MET A 144 6.54 6.56 1.99
N LEU A 145 5.68 7.55 1.73
CA LEU A 145 5.54 8.73 2.59
C LEU A 145 5.00 8.34 3.97
N PHE A 146 4.02 7.44 4.05
CA PHE A 146 3.48 6.95 5.32
C PHE A 146 4.51 6.13 6.12
N ALA A 147 5.29 5.27 5.46
CA ALA A 147 6.38 4.56 6.13
C ALA A 147 7.43 5.52 6.71
N ALA A 148 7.77 6.59 5.97
CA ALA A 148 8.68 7.63 6.45
C ALA A 148 8.10 8.39 7.66
N TRP A 149 6.79 8.67 7.67
CA TRP A 149 6.09 9.25 8.82
C TRP A 149 6.21 8.38 10.07
N CYS A 150 5.96 7.08 9.93
CA CYS A 150 6.10 6.11 11.01
C CYS A 150 7.54 6.04 11.55
N VAL A 151 8.55 6.11 10.68
CA VAL A 151 9.96 6.15 11.08
C VAL A 151 10.28 7.43 11.85
N LEU A 152 9.77 8.58 11.40
CA LEU A 152 9.96 9.87 12.06
C LEU A 152 9.42 9.86 13.50
N HIS A 153 8.31 9.16 13.72
CA HIS A 153 7.63 9.02 15.01
C HIS A 153 8.15 7.86 15.88
N GLU A 154 9.12 7.07 15.42
CA GLU A 154 9.52 5.83 16.11
C GLU A 154 10.19 6.06 17.48
N ARG A 155 10.91 7.18 17.66
CA ARG A 155 11.77 7.41 18.84
C ARG A 155 11.27 8.52 19.76
N ALA A 156 10.77 9.60 19.20
CA ALA A 156 10.36 10.80 19.91
C ALA A 156 9.39 11.60 19.05
N GLN A 157 8.79 12.62 19.68
CA GLN A 157 8.03 13.62 18.96
C GLN A 157 8.91 14.33 17.92
N PRO A 158 8.48 14.41 16.65
CA PRO A 158 9.25 15.11 15.63
C PRO A 158 9.38 16.60 15.93
N ARG A 159 10.49 17.17 15.47
CA ARG A 159 10.70 18.61 15.49
C ARG A 159 9.71 19.29 14.53
N LEU A 160 9.30 20.52 14.85
CA LEU A 160 8.38 21.29 14.00
C LEU A 160 8.87 21.42 12.55
N ILE A 161 10.18 21.59 12.33
CA ILE A 161 10.77 21.66 10.99
C ILE A 161 10.52 20.36 10.22
N SER A 162 10.67 19.19 10.87
CA SER A 162 10.39 17.90 10.24
C SER A 162 8.92 17.76 9.88
N ILE A 163 8.00 18.19 10.76
CA ILE A 163 6.56 18.21 10.50
C ILE A 163 6.23 19.16 9.33
N ALA A 164 6.84 20.34 9.27
CA ALA A 164 6.64 21.32 8.22
C ALA A 164 7.12 20.78 6.86
N ILE A 165 8.33 20.22 6.79
CA ILE A 165 8.85 19.55 5.58
C ILE A 165 7.88 18.45 5.14
N PHE A 166 7.44 17.62 6.08
CA PHE A 166 6.49 16.55 5.79
C PHE A 166 5.14 17.07 5.27
N SER A 167 4.65 18.18 5.82
CA SER A 167 3.41 18.82 5.38
C SER A 167 3.53 19.35 3.94
N ILE A 168 4.69 19.89 3.56
CA ILE A 168 4.98 20.29 2.17
C ILE A 168 4.98 19.06 1.25
N LEU A 169 5.61 17.95 1.67
CA LEU A 169 5.60 16.71 0.88
C LEU A 169 4.18 16.17 0.69
N VAL A 170 3.34 16.21 1.73
CA VAL A 170 1.93 15.82 1.63
C VAL A 170 1.17 16.76 0.68
N PHE A 171 1.37 18.07 0.76
CA PHE A 171 0.76 19.02 -0.17
C PHE A 171 1.09 18.67 -1.64
N VAL A 172 2.38 18.48 -1.94
CA VAL A 172 2.88 18.11 -3.27
C VAL A 172 2.32 16.76 -3.73
N LEU A 173 2.28 15.78 -2.82
CA LEU A 173 1.73 14.46 -3.12
C LEU A 173 0.24 14.53 -3.43
N THR A 174 -0.52 15.33 -2.69
CA THR A 174 -1.96 15.50 -2.92
C THR A 174 -2.27 16.21 -4.25
N LEU A 175 -1.39 17.12 -4.72
CA LEU A 175 -1.50 17.69 -6.07
C LEU A 175 -1.26 16.64 -7.17
N THR A 176 -0.46 15.62 -6.86
CA THR A 176 -0.16 14.50 -7.78
C THR A 176 -1.29 13.47 -7.80
N HIS A 177 -1.90 13.20 -6.64
CA HIS A 177 -3.03 12.30 -6.51
C HIS A 177 -3.91 12.69 -5.31
N GLU A 178 -5.11 13.18 -5.58
CA GLU A 178 -6.00 13.81 -4.58
C GLU A 178 -6.50 12.84 -3.49
N MET A 179 -6.52 11.53 -3.79
CA MET A 179 -6.94 10.49 -2.84
C MET A 179 -6.19 10.52 -1.49
N VAL A 180 -5.00 11.10 -1.47
CA VAL A 180 -4.11 11.18 -0.31
C VAL A 180 -4.84 11.82 0.87
N LEU A 181 -5.78 12.73 0.59
CA LEU A 181 -6.67 13.32 1.59
C LEU A 181 -7.46 12.27 2.39
N PHE A 182 -8.04 11.27 1.72
CA PHE A 182 -8.90 10.28 2.37
C PHE A 182 -8.12 9.31 3.28
N PHE A 183 -6.80 9.19 3.08
CA PHE A 183 -5.92 8.37 3.91
C PHE A 183 -5.16 9.16 4.99
N MET A 184 -5.32 10.49 5.06
CA MET A 184 -4.78 11.33 6.15
C MET A 184 -5.14 10.85 7.57
N PRO A 185 -6.31 10.23 7.83
CA PRO A 185 -6.60 9.63 9.13
C PRO A 185 -5.52 8.66 9.66
N TYR A 186 -4.83 7.92 8.78
CA TYR A 186 -3.70 7.06 9.21
C TYR A 186 -2.52 7.88 9.73
N PHE A 187 -2.20 9.02 9.11
CA PHE A 187 -1.12 9.91 9.54
C PHE A 187 -1.44 10.55 10.89
N ILE A 188 -2.69 11.00 11.07
CA ILE A 188 -3.19 11.54 12.33
C ILE A 188 -3.11 10.47 13.43
N LEU A 189 -3.46 9.22 13.13
CA LEU A 189 -3.42 8.11 14.08
C LEU A 189 -2.00 7.86 14.62
N VAL A 190 -0.98 7.84 13.75
CA VAL A 190 0.44 7.73 14.16
C VAL A 190 0.87 8.92 15.01
N GLY A 191 0.44 10.13 14.64
CA GLY A 191 0.72 11.33 15.41
C GLY A 191 0.11 11.26 16.82
N TYR A 192 -1.16 10.84 16.91
CA TYR A 192 -1.89 10.67 18.16
C TYR A 192 -1.22 9.65 19.08
N SER A 193 -0.86 8.48 18.57
CA SER A 193 -0.23 7.42 19.38
C SER A 193 1.14 7.83 19.93
N SER A 194 1.84 8.70 19.22
CA SER A 194 3.11 9.27 19.69
C SER A 194 2.92 10.31 20.81
N CYS A 195 1.74 10.94 20.89
CA CYS A 195 1.44 12.10 21.72
C CYS A 195 0.79 11.78 23.08
N ALA A 196 0.56 10.51 23.41
CA ALA A 196 -0.27 10.03 24.52
C ALA A 196 0.11 10.46 25.96
N GLY A 197 0.98 11.47 26.14
CA GLY A 197 1.30 12.07 27.44
C GLY A 197 1.67 13.56 27.38
N ASN A 198 1.38 14.27 26.29
CA ASN A 198 1.86 15.65 26.07
C ASN A 198 0.71 16.67 25.89
N SER A 199 0.98 17.94 26.22
CA SER A 199 0.05 19.07 26.14
C SER A 199 -0.69 19.16 24.79
N SER A 200 -1.94 19.62 24.80
CA SER A 200 -2.83 19.79 23.63
C SER A 200 -2.20 20.55 22.46
N GLN A 201 -1.23 21.43 22.73
CA GLN A 201 -0.47 22.18 21.73
C GLN A 201 0.44 21.30 20.84
N GLY A 202 0.88 20.14 21.33
CA GLY A 202 1.66 19.18 20.54
C GLY A 202 0.82 18.48 19.47
N PHE A 203 -0.42 18.13 19.80
CA PHE A 203 -1.33 17.44 18.89
C PHE A 203 -1.76 18.31 17.70
N VAL A 204 -2.01 19.61 17.93
CA VAL A 204 -2.39 20.56 16.85
C VAL A 204 -1.33 20.61 15.75
N LYS A 205 -0.04 20.55 16.11
CA LYS A 205 1.07 20.54 15.12
C LYS A 205 1.02 19.29 14.23
N LEU A 206 0.51 18.17 14.74
CA LEU A 206 0.42 16.92 14.00
C LEU A 206 -0.77 16.88 13.02
N LEU A 207 -1.67 17.86 13.08
CA LEU A 207 -2.73 18.06 12.08
C LEU A 207 -2.22 18.83 10.83
N MET A 208 -1.03 19.43 10.88
CA MET A 208 -0.47 20.21 9.76
C MET A 208 -0.42 19.45 8.42
N PRO A 209 -0.02 18.16 8.36
CA PRO A 209 -0.03 17.42 7.09
C PRO A 209 -1.44 17.23 6.53
N ALA A 210 -2.44 17.00 7.40
CA ALA A 210 -3.84 16.89 6.98
C ALA A 210 -4.35 18.21 6.43
N VAL A 211 -4.07 19.33 7.12
CA VAL A 211 -4.41 20.69 6.64
C VAL A 211 -3.74 20.98 5.30
N ALA A 212 -2.47 20.59 5.12
CA ALA A 212 -1.76 20.74 3.86
C ALA A 212 -2.43 19.92 2.73
N SER A 213 -2.88 18.68 3.01
CA SER A 213 -3.65 17.90 2.05
C SER A 213 -4.99 18.57 1.68
N PHE A 214 -5.73 19.11 2.66
CA PHE A 214 -6.95 19.86 2.38
C PHE A 214 -6.69 21.10 1.52
N ALA A 215 -5.62 21.86 1.82
CA ALA A 215 -5.23 23.02 1.03
C ALA A 215 -4.90 22.64 -0.41
N ALA A 216 -4.18 21.54 -0.64
CA ALA A 216 -3.88 21.04 -1.99
C ALA A 216 -5.15 20.66 -2.75
N VAL A 217 -6.11 19.96 -2.11
CA VAL A 217 -7.41 19.65 -2.73
C VAL A 217 -8.20 20.92 -3.04
N ALA A 218 -8.19 21.91 -2.14
CA ALA A 218 -8.84 23.20 -2.40
C ALA A 218 -8.23 23.90 -3.63
N VAL A 219 -6.89 23.88 -3.80
CA VAL A 219 -6.22 24.39 -5.00
C VAL A 219 -6.69 23.64 -6.25
N LEU A 220 -6.77 22.30 -6.20
CA LEU A 220 -7.27 21.52 -7.33
C LEU A 220 -8.74 21.84 -7.67
N ILE A 221 -9.60 22.04 -6.67
CA ILE A 221 -11.03 22.37 -6.91
C ILE A 221 -11.17 23.77 -7.50
N LEU A 222 -10.41 24.74 -7.01
CA LEU A 222 -10.54 26.15 -7.41
C LEU A 222 -9.92 26.44 -8.79
N PHE A 223 -8.84 25.75 -9.14
CA PHE A 223 -8.04 26.09 -10.31
C PHE A 223 -8.00 25.01 -11.39
N ALA A 224 -8.25 23.73 -11.08
CA ALA A 224 -8.05 22.66 -12.06
C ALA A 224 -9.19 22.56 -13.09
N HIS A 225 -8.81 22.58 -14.36
CA HIS A 225 -9.70 22.37 -15.49
C HIS A 225 -9.93 20.87 -15.79
N PRO A 226 -11.07 20.51 -16.40
CA PRO A 226 -11.30 19.14 -16.86
C PRO A 226 -10.30 18.76 -17.95
N ILE A 227 -9.97 17.47 -18.00
CA ILE A 227 -9.03 16.93 -18.98
C ILE A 227 -9.72 16.87 -20.35
N SER A 228 -9.15 17.55 -21.35
CA SER A 228 -9.56 17.39 -22.75
C SER A 228 -8.85 16.20 -23.37
N GLU A 229 -9.59 15.12 -23.63
CA GLU A 229 -9.03 13.86 -24.15
C GLU A 229 -8.23 14.01 -25.46
N PRO A 230 -8.77 14.64 -26.53
CA PRO A 230 -8.04 14.79 -27.78
C PRO A 230 -6.77 15.63 -27.63
N SER A 231 -6.84 16.69 -26.83
CA SER A 231 -5.73 17.61 -26.61
C SER A 231 -4.58 16.93 -25.87
N MET A 232 -4.88 16.21 -24.79
CA MET A 232 -3.87 15.50 -24.01
C MET A 232 -3.25 14.33 -24.77
N CYS A 233 -4.06 13.59 -25.56
CA CYS A 233 -3.53 12.51 -26.38
C CYS A 233 -2.52 13.02 -27.42
N ARG A 234 -2.82 14.15 -28.08
CA ARG A 234 -1.88 14.80 -29.01
C ARG A 234 -0.59 15.26 -28.33
N ILE A 235 -0.69 15.86 -27.14
CA ILE A 235 0.50 16.26 -26.36
C ILE A 235 1.37 15.03 -26.06
N PHE A 236 0.77 13.90 -25.69
CA PHE A 236 1.54 12.69 -25.40
C PHE A 236 2.26 12.16 -26.64
N THR A 237 1.61 12.12 -27.81
CA THR A 237 2.26 11.66 -29.05
C THR A 237 3.35 12.61 -29.54
N GLU A 238 3.17 13.92 -29.39
CA GLU A 238 4.22 14.93 -29.66
C GLU A 238 5.45 14.75 -28.76
N LEU A 239 5.27 14.24 -27.54
CA LEU A 239 6.35 13.88 -26.61
C LEU A 239 6.98 12.51 -26.90
N GLY A 240 6.59 11.85 -28.00
CA GLY A 240 7.11 10.54 -28.41
C GLY A 240 6.41 9.33 -27.76
N ALA A 241 5.24 9.53 -27.14
CA ALA A 241 4.45 8.41 -26.61
C ALA A 241 3.71 7.65 -27.72
N ASN A 242 3.52 6.34 -27.52
CA ASN A 242 2.66 5.53 -28.38
C ASN A 242 1.17 5.83 -28.08
N GLU A 243 0.32 5.89 -29.11
CA GLU A 243 -1.12 6.17 -28.99
C GLU A 243 -1.88 5.28 -27.98
N LYS A 244 -1.38 4.07 -27.70
CA LYS A 244 -1.91 3.19 -26.66
C LYS A 244 -2.01 3.85 -25.29
N VAL A 245 -1.18 4.85 -25.00
CA VAL A 245 -1.20 5.57 -23.72
C VAL A 245 -2.48 6.38 -23.50
N CYS A 246 -3.17 6.73 -24.60
CA CYS A 246 -4.43 7.47 -24.54
C CYS A 246 -5.58 6.59 -24.03
N ASN A 247 -5.47 5.26 -24.19
CA ASN A 247 -6.39 4.29 -23.62
C ASN A 247 -6.08 4.08 -22.13
N GLY A 248 -6.86 4.71 -21.26
CA GLY A 248 -6.68 4.64 -19.82
C GLY A 248 -7.30 5.84 -19.12
N ILE A 249 -6.49 6.55 -18.34
CA ILE A 249 -6.96 7.67 -17.51
C ILE A 249 -7.57 8.82 -18.33
N ILE A 250 -7.08 9.04 -19.56
CA ILE A 250 -7.57 10.11 -20.44
C ILE A 250 -8.96 9.77 -21.00
N SER A 251 -9.13 8.55 -21.54
CA SER A 251 -10.40 8.08 -22.09
C SER A 251 -11.50 7.89 -21.03
N PHE A 252 -11.14 7.80 -19.75
CA PHE A 252 -12.08 7.58 -18.64
C PHE A 252 -12.59 8.88 -18.00
N GLY A 253 -12.61 9.98 -18.77
CA GLY A 253 -12.88 11.36 -18.29
C GLY A 253 -14.09 11.58 -17.37
N SER A 254 -14.23 12.83 -16.89
CA SER A 254 -15.18 13.22 -15.83
C SER A 254 -16.63 12.80 -16.07
N ASP A 255 -17.09 12.87 -17.32
CA ASP A 255 -18.51 12.71 -17.63
C ASP A 255 -18.93 11.24 -17.68
N ALA A 256 -18.02 10.35 -18.09
CA ALA A 256 -18.23 8.90 -18.05
C ALA A 256 -18.28 8.37 -16.60
N SER A 257 -17.45 8.92 -15.71
CA SER A 257 -17.39 8.48 -14.32
C SER A 257 -18.69 8.71 -13.54
N ILE A 258 -19.35 9.87 -13.72
CA ILE A 258 -20.62 10.18 -13.06
C ILE A 258 -21.75 9.30 -13.61
N GLY A 259 -21.82 9.11 -14.93
CA GLY A 259 -22.81 8.23 -15.56
C GLY A 259 -22.71 6.77 -15.12
N ILE A 260 -21.49 6.25 -15.00
CA ILE A 260 -21.22 4.88 -14.53
C ILE A 260 -21.57 4.73 -13.04
N VAL A 261 -21.26 5.74 -12.22
CA VAL A 261 -21.63 5.76 -10.79
C VAL A 261 -23.15 5.77 -10.65
N TRP A 262 -23.87 6.61 -11.40
CA TRP A 262 -25.34 6.62 -11.38
C TRP A 262 -25.93 5.30 -11.84
N GLN A 263 -25.43 4.72 -12.93
CA GLN A 263 -25.88 3.40 -13.39
C GLN A 263 -25.67 2.32 -12.32
N ARG A 264 -24.56 2.34 -11.57
CA ARG A 264 -24.32 1.39 -10.47
C ARG A 264 -25.13 1.66 -9.21
N LEU A 265 -25.35 2.92 -8.85
CA LEU A 265 -26.21 3.30 -7.72
C LEU A 265 -27.67 2.95 -7.99
N ILE A 266 -28.11 2.99 -9.26
CA ILE A 266 -29.45 2.59 -9.66
C ILE A 266 -29.54 1.06 -9.79
N ALA A 267 -28.49 0.43 -10.32
CA ALA A 267 -28.36 -1.03 -10.41
C ALA A 267 -27.68 -1.62 -9.15
N LEU A 268 -28.10 -1.19 -7.95
CA LEU A 268 -27.66 -1.76 -6.67
C LEU A 268 -28.07 -3.24 -6.58
N ASP A 269 -27.33 -4.07 -7.30
CA ASP A 269 -27.44 -5.51 -7.28
C ASP A 269 -27.15 -5.96 -5.84
N PRO A 270 -28.07 -6.70 -5.19
CA PRO A 270 -27.86 -7.27 -3.87
C PRO A 270 -26.53 -8.02 -3.74
N LEU A 271 -26.02 -8.60 -4.85
CA LEU A 271 -24.73 -9.25 -4.89
C LEU A 271 -23.56 -8.29 -4.64
N ILE A 272 -23.61 -7.07 -5.17
CA ILE A 272 -22.58 -6.03 -4.97
C ILE A 272 -22.60 -5.54 -3.51
N GLN A 273 -23.79 -5.40 -2.91
CA GLN A 273 -23.92 -5.04 -1.49
C GLN A 273 -23.37 -6.15 -0.58
N LEU A 274 -23.62 -7.43 -0.92
CA LEU A 274 -23.08 -8.57 -0.19
C LEU A 274 -21.54 -8.63 -0.29
N GLN A 275 -21.00 -8.29 -1.46
CA GLN A 275 -19.56 -8.16 -1.69
C GLN A 275 -18.95 -7.02 -0.84
N TRP A 276 -19.63 -5.89 -0.71
CA TRP A 276 -19.18 -4.77 0.13
C TRP A 276 -19.15 -5.13 1.62
N LEU A 277 -20.15 -5.87 2.10
CA LEU A 277 -20.18 -6.40 3.47
C LEU A 277 -19.08 -7.45 3.70
N ALA A 278 -18.71 -8.23 2.68
CA ALA A 278 -17.60 -9.17 2.74
C ALA A 278 -16.21 -8.50 2.77
N PHE A 279 -16.08 -7.23 2.35
CA PHE A 279 -14.82 -6.47 2.45
C PHE A 279 -14.52 -5.95 3.85
N LEU A 280 -15.56 -5.65 4.63
CA LEU A 280 -15.43 -5.13 5.99
C LEU A 280 -14.52 -6.03 6.85
N PRO A 281 -14.67 -7.36 6.90
CA PRO A 281 -13.74 -8.24 7.61
C PRO A 281 -12.30 -8.19 7.09
N LEU A 282 -12.06 -8.04 5.78
CA LEU A 282 -10.70 -7.99 5.21
C LEU A 282 -9.96 -6.69 5.58
N ILE A 283 -10.69 -5.61 5.85
CA ILE A 283 -10.13 -4.34 6.33
C ILE A 283 -10.07 -4.33 7.86
N VAL A 284 -11.17 -4.73 8.51
CA VAL A 284 -11.34 -4.67 9.98
C VAL A 284 -10.56 -5.76 10.69
N ALA A 285 -10.47 -6.99 10.18
CA ALA A 285 -9.78 -8.07 10.91
C ALA A 285 -8.27 -7.84 11.04
N PRO A 286 -7.54 -7.41 9.99
CA PRO A 286 -6.15 -6.99 10.15
C PRO A 286 -6.00 -5.83 11.13
N ILE A 287 -6.88 -4.83 11.08
CA ILE A 287 -6.86 -3.67 11.99
C ILE A 287 -7.21 -4.07 13.44
N TYR A 288 -8.13 -5.00 13.63
CA TYR A 288 -8.58 -5.47 14.95
C TYR A 288 -7.55 -6.40 15.61
N LEU A 289 -7.09 -7.44 14.90
CA LEU A 289 -6.05 -8.36 15.38
C LEU A 289 -4.78 -7.56 15.69
N CYS A 290 -4.37 -6.79 14.71
CA CYS A 290 -3.92 -5.42 14.85
C CYS A 290 -3.70 -4.86 16.26
N LEU A 291 -4.74 -4.15 16.65
CA LEU A 291 -4.78 -3.33 17.84
C LEU A 291 -4.94 -4.18 19.11
N HIS A 292 -5.41 -5.42 19.01
CA HIS A 292 -5.49 -6.37 20.12
C HIS A 292 -4.12 -6.94 20.53
N PHE A 293 -3.21 -7.21 19.58
CA PHE A 293 -1.88 -7.76 19.88
C PHE A 293 -0.84 -6.70 20.24
N VAL A 294 -1.08 -5.44 19.89
CA VAL A 294 -0.30 -4.31 20.40
C VAL A 294 -0.73 -4.12 21.87
N LYS A 295 0.03 -4.70 22.80
CA LYS A 295 -0.14 -4.56 24.26
C LYS A 295 0.11 -3.12 24.74
N HIS A 296 -0.63 -2.14 24.24
CA HIS A 296 -0.76 -0.85 24.91
C HIS A 296 -1.86 -0.98 25.95
N LYS A 297 -1.48 -0.84 27.24
CA LYS A 297 -2.41 -0.88 28.39
C LYS A 297 -3.56 0.16 28.31
N GLU A 298 -3.54 1.07 27.34
CA GLU A 298 -4.40 2.27 27.29
C GLU A 298 -5.50 2.24 26.21
N LEU A 299 -5.44 1.30 25.25
CA LEU A 299 -6.39 1.23 24.14
C LEU A 299 -7.37 0.07 24.34
N ASP A 300 -8.54 0.38 24.90
CA ASP A 300 -9.67 -0.56 25.01
C ASP A 300 -10.21 -0.93 23.61
N GLY A 301 -10.69 -2.18 23.47
CA GLY A 301 -11.24 -2.74 22.23
C GLY A 301 -12.33 -1.87 21.58
N LYS A 302 -13.12 -1.15 22.38
CA LYS A 302 -14.12 -0.19 21.88
C LYS A 302 -13.48 0.99 21.14
N LYS A 303 -12.40 1.57 21.67
CA LYS A 303 -11.67 2.67 21.03
C LYS A 303 -11.05 2.21 19.72
N LEU A 304 -10.55 0.97 19.70
CA LEU A 304 -9.95 0.36 18.51
C LEU A 304 -10.98 0.16 17.39
N LEU A 305 -12.19 -0.29 17.72
CA LEU A 305 -13.29 -0.39 16.76
C LEU A 305 -13.73 0.99 16.23
N ILE A 306 -13.78 2.01 17.08
CA ILE A 306 -14.12 3.38 16.66
C ILE A 306 -13.06 3.92 15.69
N ILE A 307 -11.77 3.72 15.98
CA ILE A 307 -10.68 4.13 15.08
C ILE A 307 -10.80 3.40 13.75
N ALA A 308 -11.00 2.08 13.76
CA ALA A 308 -11.19 1.29 12.54
C ALA A 308 -12.38 1.79 11.70
N ALA A 309 -13.52 2.06 12.35
CA ALA A 309 -14.70 2.60 11.69
C ALA A 309 -14.44 3.98 11.08
N PHE A 310 -13.70 4.86 11.78
CA PHE A 310 -13.33 6.17 11.27
C PHE A 310 -12.41 6.09 10.05
N LEU A 311 -11.40 5.22 10.07
CA LEU A 311 -10.50 5.01 8.93
C LEU A 311 -11.26 4.56 7.68
N ILE A 312 -12.22 3.64 7.84
CA ILE A 312 -13.06 3.14 6.74
C ILE A 312 -14.03 4.22 6.25
N MET A 313 -14.68 4.92 7.18
CA MET A 313 -15.64 5.99 6.86
C MET A 313 -15.00 7.11 6.03
N ALA A 314 -13.77 7.51 6.38
CA ALA A 314 -13.04 8.53 5.65
C ALA A 314 -12.78 8.13 4.19
N THR A 315 -12.60 6.84 3.91
CA THR A 315 -12.36 6.32 2.55
C THR A 315 -13.63 5.87 1.82
N ALA A 316 -14.79 5.84 2.48
CA ALA A 316 -16.05 5.40 1.89
C ALA A 316 -16.39 6.08 0.55
N PRO A 317 -16.15 7.39 0.35
CA PRO A 317 -16.38 8.03 -0.94
C PRO A 317 -15.60 7.40 -2.11
N LEU A 318 -14.38 6.88 -1.85
CA LEU A 318 -13.57 6.23 -2.88
C LEU A 318 -14.23 4.93 -3.36
N PHE A 319 -14.78 4.13 -2.44
CA PHE A 319 -15.47 2.88 -2.77
C PHE A 319 -16.76 3.11 -3.56
N LEU A 320 -17.43 4.25 -3.37
CA LEU A 320 -18.62 4.62 -4.13
C LEU A 320 -18.29 5.08 -5.56
N LEU A 321 -17.19 5.81 -5.72
CA LEU A 321 -16.80 6.44 -6.99
C LEU A 321 -15.96 5.54 -7.88
N SER A 322 -15.25 4.59 -7.30
CA SER A 322 -14.29 3.78 -8.04
C SER A 322 -14.84 2.43 -8.47
N ILE A 323 -14.35 1.99 -9.61
CA ILE A 323 -14.51 0.63 -10.12
C ILE A 323 -13.49 -0.31 -9.43
N ASP A 324 -12.29 0.20 -9.10
CA ASP A 324 -11.13 -0.56 -8.60
C ASP A 324 -11.09 -0.75 -7.07
N TRP A 325 -12.15 -1.33 -6.49
CA TRP A 325 -12.28 -1.50 -5.03
C TRP A 325 -11.14 -2.32 -4.40
N GLY A 326 -10.56 -3.28 -5.13
CA GLY A 326 -9.47 -4.13 -4.62
C GLY A 326 -8.22 -3.32 -4.27
N ARG A 327 -7.96 -2.24 -5.01
CA ARG A 327 -6.81 -1.35 -4.79
C ARG A 327 -6.94 -0.56 -3.48
N TRP A 328 -8.15 -0.10 -3.13
CA TRP A 328 -8.37 0.59 -1.86
C TRP A 328 -8.20 -0.32 -0.64
N ILE A 329 -8.65 -1.58 -0.76
CA ILE A 329 -8.41 -2.59 0.28
C ILE A 329 -6.91 -2.81 0.46
N ALA A 330 -6.16 -2.94 -0.64
CA ALA A 330 -4.72 -3.11 -0.59
C ALA A 330 -4.01 -1.94 0.11
N ILE A 331 -4.47 -0.71 -0.11
CA ILE A 331 -3.94 0.46 0.59
C ILE A 331 -4.21 0.38 2.09
N HIS A 332 -5.45 0.06 2.51
CA HIS A 332 -5.76 -0.13 3.93
C HIS A 332 -4.90 -1.21 4.58
N VAL A 333 -4.74 -2.36 3.92
CA VAL A 333 -3.91 -3.46 4.42
C VAL A 333 -2.44 -3.00 4.53
N THR A 334 -1.94 -2.30 3.52
CA THR A 334 -0.56 -1.79 3.47
C THR A 334 -0.29 -0.75 4.57
N LEU A 335 -1.13 0.28 4.68
CA LEU A 335 -1.00 1.30 5.72
C LEU A 335 -1.18 0.69 7.12
N SER A 336 -2.07 -0.29 7.28
CA SER A 336 -2.22 -0.98 8.55
C SER A 336 -0.95 -1.79 8.89
N ALA A 337 -0.41 -2.57 7.96
CA ALA A 337 0.84 -3.33 8.16
C ALA A 337 2.03 -2.43 8.57
N ILE A 338 2.13 -1.24 7.96
CA ILE A 338 3.15 -0.24 8.31
C ILE A 338 2.90 0.35 9.70
N PHE A 339 1.65 0.74 10.00
CA PHE A 339 1.27 1.25 11.32
C PHE A 339 1.59 0.25 12.43
N ILE A 340 1.36 -1.03 12.17
CA ILE A 340 1.63 -2.10 13.14
C ILE A 340 3.12 -2.24 13.37
N ALA A 341 3.92 -2.29 12.29
CA ALA A 341 5.38 -2.34 12.39
C ALA A 341 5.94 -1.24 13.30
N SER A 342 5.40 -0.01 13.22
CA SER A 342 5.89 1.08 14.06
C SER A 342 5.59 0.87 15.55
N HIS A 343 4.54 0.13 15.89
CA HIS A 343 4.09 -0.12 17.27
C HIS A 343 4.51 -1.48 17.84
N LEU A 344 5.17 -2.34 17.04
CA LEU A 344 5.72 -3.59 17.56
C LEU A 344 6.76 -3.33 18.68
N PRO A 345 6.86 -4.24 19.67
CA PRO A 345 7.87 -4.14 20.75
C PRO A 345 9.29 -4.10 20.20
N ARG A 346 10.21 -3.38 20.86
CA ARG A 346 11.62 -3.40 20.49
C ARG A 346 12.34 -4.58 21.14
N LEU A 347 13.24 -5.22 20.40
CA LEU A 347 14.08 -6.33 20.89
C LEU A 347 14.85 -6.02 22.19
N ALA A 348 15.29 -4.77 22.39
CA ALA A 348 16.08 -4.37 23.55
C ALA A 348 15.26 -4.24 24.85
N GLN A 349 13.93 -4.11 24.78
CA GLN A 349 13.09 -4.01 25.99
C GLN A 349 12.86 -5.37 26.68
N LEU A 350 13.20 -6.48 26.02
CA LEU A 350 13.03 -7.85 26.54
C LEU A 350 14.34 -8.48 27.03
N SER A 351 15.49 -7.84 26.75
CA SER A 351 16.79 -8.33 27.24
C SER A 351 17.01 -8.13 28.74
N ASP A 352 16.19 -7.32 29.42
CA ASP A 352 16.30 -7.09 30.86
C ASP A 352 15.53 -8.11 31.72
N GLU A 353 14.74 -9.03 31.15
CA GLU A 353 13.97 -9.99 31.97
C GLU A 353 14.39 -11.47 31.89
N ARG A 354 15.26 -11.93 30.96
CA ARG A 354 15.86 -13.29 31.02
C ARG A 354 16.96 -13.50 29.95
N ASN A 355 18.24 -13.55 30.36
CA ASN A 355 19.32 -14.32 29.72
C ASN A 355 19.84 -13.90 28.31
N ALA A 356 20.16 -12.63 28.08
CA ALA A 356 20.62 -12.11 26.78
C ALA A 356 22.10 -12.39 26.39
N VAL A 357 22.86 -13.18 27.15
CA VAL A 357 24.29 -13.46 26.87
C VAL A 357 24.53 -14.90 26.37
N ALA A 358 23.74 -15.89 26.80
CA ALA A 358 23.96 -17.29 26.44
C ALA A 358 23.57 -17.64 24.98
N ASN A 359 22.55 -16.97 24.41
CA ASN A 359 22.02 -17.32 23.08
C ASN A 359 22.75 -16.67 21.90
N ARG A 360 23.61 -15.66 22.12
CA ARG A 360 24.31 -14.98 21.01
C ARG A 360 25.49 -15.79 20.46
N MET A 361 26.11 -16.66 21.26
CA MET A 361 27.21 -17.53 20.80
C MET A 361 26.76 -18.87 20.20
N ALA A 362 25.59 -19.39 20.57
CA ALA A 362 25.06 -20.64 20.00
C ALA A 362 24.55 -20.50 18.55
N TRP A 363 24.31 -19.26 18.08
CA TRP A 363 23.73 -18.96 16.78
C TRP A 363 24.68 -19.20 15.59
N ARG A 364 26.01 -19.20 15.80
CA ARG A 364 26.97 -19.34 14.69
C ARG A 364 27.20 -20.77 14.19
N LEU A 365 26.66 -21.82 14.83
CA LEU A 365 27.11 -23.20 14.55
C LEU A 365 26.05 -24.30 14.40
N ARG A 366 24.75 -24.01 14.25
CA ARG A 366 23.76 -25.08 13.96
C ARG A 366 22.71 -24.69 12.92
N VAL A 367 23.10 -24.77 11.64
CA VAL A 367 22.15 -25.04 10.55
C VAL A 367 21.95 -26.56 10.52
N GLY A 368 20.98 -27.08 11.29
CA GLY A 368 20.58 -28.49 11.26
C GLY A 368 19.43 -28.74 10.27
N GLN A 369 19.28 -29.99 9.81
CA GLN A 369 18.20 -30.42 8.90
C GLN A 369 16.78 -30.07 9.41
N SER A 370 16.58 -30.03 10.73
CA SER A 370 15.33 -29.60 11.36
C SER A 370 14.97 -28.14 11.09
N ASN A 371 15.94 -27.25 10.92
CA ASN A 371 15.71 -25.84 10.60
C ASN A 371 15.30 -25.65 9.14
N LEU A 372 15.84 -26.46 8.22
CA LEU A 372 15.43 -26.45 6.81
C LEU A 372 13.99 -26.96 6.66
N ILE A 373 13.62 -28.02 7.38
CA ILE A 373 12.25 -28.57 7.37
C ILE A 373 11.26 -27.56 7.94
N VAL A 374 11.61 -26.84 9.02
CA VAL A 374 10.77 -25.77 9.57
C VAL A 374 10.63 -24.60 8.58
N LEU A 375 11.71 -24.21 7.91
CA LEU A 375 11.67 -23.13 6.92
C LEU A 375 10.85 -23.54 5.68
N LEU A 376 10.97 -24.80 5.25
CA LEU A 376 10.18 -25.39 4.17
C LEU A 376 8.71 -25.55 4.56
N THR A 377 8.39 -25.91 5.81
CA THR A 377 7.00 -26.07 6.25
C THR A 377 6.31 -24.73 6.48
N VAL A 378 6.99 -23.75 7.07
CA VAL A 378 6.48 -22.37 7.16
C VAL A 378 6.35 -21.76 5.77
N GLY A 379 7.38 -21.94 4.92
CA GLY A 379 7.35 -21.50 3.52
C GLY A 379 6.21 -22.18 2.74
N LEU A 380 5.98 -23.47 2.95
CA LEU A 380 4.89 -24.22 2.33
C LEU A 380 3.52 -23.78 2.88
N ALA A 381 3.39 -23.51 4.18
CA ALA A 381 2.14 -23.02 4.76
C ALA A 381 1.79 -21.61 4.24
N VAL A 382 2.80 -20.75 4.11
CA VAL A 382 2.68 -19.43 3.48
C VAL A 382 2.33 -19.57 2.00
N LEU A 383 3.02 -20.44 1.25
CA LEU A 383 2.68 -20.75 -0.13
C LEU A 383 1.25 -21.29 -0.25
N LEU A 384 0.81 -22.16 0.64
CA LEU A 384 -0.56 -22.71 0.61
C LEU A 384 -1.60 -21.64 0.93
N LEU A 385 -1.31 -20.70 1.83
CA LEU A 385 -2.15 -19.51 2.08
C LEU A 385 -2.17 -18.59 0.86
N ASP A 386 -1.01 -18.29 0.28
CA ASP A 386 -0.85 -17.48 -0.92
C ASP A 386 -1.55 -18.11 -2.13
N LEU A 387 -1.55 -19.45 -2.22
CA LEU A 387 -2.23 -20.21 -3.26
C LEU A 387 -3.71 -20.40 -2.95
N SER A 388 -4.20 -20.15 -1.73
CA SER A 388 -5.58 -20.45 -1.37
C SER A 388 -6.57 -19.41 -1.89
N TYR A 389 -6.17 -18.14 -2.04
CA TYR A 389 -7.04 -17.09 -2.57
C TYR A 389 -6.30 -15.89 -3.16
N SER A 390 -6.93 -15.20 -4.12
CA SER A 390 -6.49 -13.88 -4.61
C SER A 390 -7.63 -12.87 -4.58
N ILE A 391 -7.29 -11.59 -4.39
CA ILE A 391 -8.24 -10.47 -4.47
C ILE A 391 -8.21 -9.90 -5.89
N ASN A 392 -9.38 -9.77 -6.51
CA ASN A 392 -9.49 -9.18 -7.85
C ASN A 392 -9.45 -7.64 -7.81
N HIS A 393 -8.81 -7.02 -8.80
CA HIS A 393 -8.68 -5.56 -8.92
C HIS A 393 -10.03 -4.86 -9.13
N CYS A 394 -10.88 -5.45 -9.97
CA CYS A 394 -12.28 -5.10 -10.19
C CYS A 394 -12.99 -6.17 -11.04
N CYS A 395 -14.33 -6.13 -11.07
CA CYS A 395 -15.15 -6.39 -12.27
C CYS A 395 -15.34 -7.86 -12.63
N ALA A 396 -14.68 -8.76 -11.91
CA ALA A 396 -15.07 -10.16 -11.86
C ALA A 396 -16.32 -10.33 -10.99
N ASN A 397 -17.20 -11.25 -11.37
CA ASN A 397 -18.37 -11.64 -10.55
C ASN A 397 -17.97 -12.22 -9.19
N ASN A 398 -16.70 -12.63 -9.03
CA ASN A 398 -16.16 -13.22 -7.81
C ASN A 398 -15.07 -12.34 -7.17
N LEU A 399 -15.25 -12.09 -5.88
CA LEU A 399 -14.45 -11.20 -5.03
C LEU A 399 -13.06 -11.74 -4.71
N ILE A 400 -13.09 -12.98 -4.27
CA ILE A 400 -12.00 -13.80 -3.79
C ILE A 400 -11.99 -14.95 -4.76
N GLU A 401 -10.92 -15.09 -5.52
CA GLU A 401 -10.78 -16.25 -6.38
C GLU A 401 -10.06 -17.35 -5.59
N PRO A 402 -10.77 -18.39 -5.10
CA PRO A 402 -10.12 -19.51 -4.45
C PRO A 402 -9.19 -20.17 -5.46
N PHE A 403 -7.96 -20.46 -5.04
CA PHE A 403 -6.91 -20.97 -5.91
C PHE A 403 -6.56 -20.08 -7.10
N GLY A 404 -6.84 -18.77 -7.03
CA GLY A 404 -6.56 -17.81 -8.11
C GLY A 404 -5.15 -17.93 -8.72
N PRO A 405 -4.08 -18.10 -7.94
CA PRO A 405 -2.73 -18.22 -8.49
C PRO A 405 -2.51 -19.55 -9.22
N LEU A 406 -3.08 -20.66 -8.72
CA LEU A 406 -3.07 -21.94 -9.41
C LEU A 406 -3.88 -21.85 -10.70
N LYS A 407 -5.05 -21.22 -10.70
CA LYS A 407 -5.84 -21.00 -11.90
C LYS A 407 -5.11 -20.16 -12.94
N LYS A 408 -4.46 -19.06 -12.54
CA LYS A 408 -3.62 -18.25 -13.45
C LYS A 408 -2.47 -19.06 -14.00
N LEU A 409 -1.79 -19.87 -13.17
CA LEU A 409 -0.74 -20.79 -13.60
C LEU A 409 -1.28 -21.79 -14.64
N PHE A 410 -2.44 -22.41 -14.38
CA PHE A 410 -3.12 -23.31 -15.30
C PHE A 410 -3.58 -22.62 -16.60
N MET A 411 -3.98 -21.35 -16.54
CA MET A 411 -4.33 -20.55 -17.72
C MET A 411 -3.09 -20.20 -18.56
N THR A 412 -1.96 -19.84 -17.93
CA THR A 412 -0.68 -19.65 -18.64
C THR A 412 -0.09 -20.94 -19.21
N LEU A 413 -0.46 -22.10 -18.65
CA LEU A 413 -0.07 -23.42 -19.14
C LEU A 413 -1.02 -23.98 -20.23
N LYS A 414 -2.21 -23.38 -20.41
CA LYS A 414 -3.04 -23.66 -21.59
C LYS A 414 -2.45 -22.88 -22.77
N PRO A 415 -2.05 -23.54 -23.87
CA PRO A 415 -1.72 -22.84 -25.09
C PRO A 415 -2.92 -21.99 -25.51
N TYR A 416 -2.67 -20.75 -25.94
CA TYR A 416 -3.66 -19.92 -26.63
C TYR A 416 -4.21 -20.73 -27.82
N VAL A 417 -5.38 -21.34 -27.64
CA VAL A 417 -6.23 -21.73 -28.77
C VAL A 417 -7.06 -20.49 -29.05
N ASN A 418 -6.68 -19.78 -30.12
CA ASN A 418 -7.39 -18.65 -30.68
C ASN A 418 -8.89 -18.96 -30.81
N PHE A 419 -9.73 -18.05 -30.32
CA PHE A 419 -11.04 -17.74 -30.89
C PHE A 419 -11.32 -16.26 -30.73
#